data_AF-A0A9D1U0F7-F1
#
_entry.id   AF-A0A9D1U0F7-F1
#
_cell.length_a   1.000
_cell.length_b   1.000
_cell.length_c   1.000
_cell.angle_alpha   90.00
_cell.angle_beta   90.00
_cell.angle_gamma   90.00
#
_symmetry.space_group_name_H-M   'P 1'
#
loop_
_entity.id
_entity.type
_entity.pdbx_description
1 polymer ?
#
loop_
_entity_poly.entity_id
_entity_poly.type
_entity_poly.pdbx_seq_one_letter_code
_entity_poly.pdbx_strand_id
1 'polypeptide(L)'
;MKDEGFMMLDAVLAMLIFSIIIGILVPALMMIRTTLTLAEEKLDFSRSLYIELLNDDTPENFTHDDYIQKGDLMCAKENESLCLRVR
;
A
#
# COMPACT_ATOMS: atom_id res chain seq x y z
N MET A 1 50.51 17.52 7.73
CA MET A 1 50.23 16.67 6.55
C MET A 1 49.80 15.24 6.89
N LYS A 2 50.22 14.62 8.02
CA LYS A 2 49.84 13.23 8.34
C LYS A 2 48.39 13.08 8.86
N ASP A 3 47.87 14.10 9.54
CA ASP A 3 46.50 14.09 10.11
C ASP A 3 45.38 14.39 9.09
N GLU A 4 45.66 15.19 8.05
CA GLU A 4 44.66 15.55 7.04
C GLU A 4 44.26 14.34 6.18
N GLY A 5 45.23 13.48 5.83
CA GLY A 5 44.96 12.25 5.08
C GLY A 5 44.19 11.20 5.88
N PHE A 6 44.38 11.15 7.19
CA PHE A 6 43.63 10.24 8.09
C PHE A 6 42.17 10.68 8.22
N MET A 7 41.92 11.99 8.42
CA MET A 7 40.56 12.53 8.48
C MET A 7 39.81 12.43 7.14
N MET A 8 40.48 12.55 6.00
CA MET A 8 39.86 12.34 4.68
C MET A 8 39.40 10.89 4.48
N LEU A 9 40.18 9.93 4.95
CA LEU A 9 39.85 8.50 4.86
C LEU A 9 38.61 8.17 5.69
N ASP A 10 38.55 8.70 6.92
CA ASP A 10 37.39 8.55 7.80
C ASP A 10 36.12 9.18 7.20
N ALA A 11 36.24 10.34 6.55
CA ALA A 11 35.13 10.99 5.86
C ALA A 11 34.59 10.14 4.68
N VAL A 12 35.49 9.54 3.89
CA VAL A 12 35.11 8.63 2.80
C VAL A 12 34.43 7.38 3.35
N LEU A 13 34.98 6.81 4.43
CA LEU A 13 34.44 5.62 5.06
C LEU A 13 33.04 5.88 5.65
N ALA A 14 32.85 7.04 6.29
CA ALA A 14 31.54 7.49 6.74
C ALA A 14 30.55 7.65 5.57
N MET A 15 30.98 8.26 4.45
CA MET A 15 30.13 8.44 3.27
C MET A 15 29.70 7.10 2.65
N LEU A 16 30.57 6.09 2.63
CA LEU A 16 30.24 4.74 2.18
C LEU A 16 29.19 4.08 3.09
N ILE A 17 29.37 4.19 4.41
CA ILE A 17 28.40 3.68 5.37
C ILE A 17 27.04 4.35 5.18
N PHE A 18 27.01 5.68 5.06
CA PHE A 18 25.76 6.41 4.80
C PHE A 18 25.11 5.99 3.47
N SER A 19 25.90 5.77 2.43
CA SER A 19 25.39 5.33 1.13
C SER A 19 24.72 3.95 1.21
N ILE A 20 25.32 3.02 1.97
CA ILE A 20 24.73 1.69 2.23
C ILE A 20 23.43 1.83 3.02
N ILE A 21 23.44 2.64 4.09
CA ILE A 21 22.25 2.86 4.93
C ILE A 21 21.11 3.45 4.09
N ILE A 22 21.37 4.51 3.32
CA ILE A 22 20.37 5.17 2.47
C ILE A 22 19.87 4.21 1.39
N GLY A 23 20.76 3.42 0.79
CA GLY A 23 20.42 2.42 -0.22
C GLY A 23 19.41 1.38 0.27
N ILE A 24 19.39 1.09 1.58
CA ILE A 24 18.42 0.17 2.20
C ILE A 24 17.18 0.93 2.70
N LEU A 25 17.38 2.09 3.31
CA LEU A 25 16.30 2.85 3.97
C LEU A 25 15.28 3.39 2.97
N VAL A 26 15.74 3.91 1.83
CA VAL A 26 14.85 4.53 0.83
C VAL A 26 13.87 3.51 0.21
N PRO A 27 14.32 2.35 -0.30
CA PRO A 27 13.40 1.32 -0.79
C PRO A 27 12.44 0.80 0.27
N ALA A 28 12.92 0.62 1.51
CA ALA A 28 12.06 0.18 2.61
C ALA A 28 10.93 1.17 2.90
N LEU A 29 11.24 2.47 2.94
CA LEU A 29 10.24 3.53 3.12
C LEU A 29 9.25 3.59 1.96
N MET A 30 9.72 3.42 0.71
CA MET A 30 8.82 3.34 -0.45
C MET A 30 7.87 2.16 -0.33
N MET A 31 8.37 0.97 0.00
CA MET A 31 7.54 -0.24 0.16
C MET A 31 6.50 -0.10 1.28
N ILE A 32 6.85 0.54 2.40
CA ILE A 32 5.91 0.82 3.49
C ILE A 32 4.81 1.76 3.02
N ARG A 33 5.15 2.84 2.30
CA ARG A 33 4.16 3.78 1.77
C ARG A 33 3.23 3.13 0.76
N THR A 34 3.74 2.33 -0.17
CA THR A 34 2.90 1.62 -1.14
C THR A 34 1.98 0.63 -0.43
N THR A 35 2.48 -0.07 0.60
CA THR A 35 1.66 -1.01 1.37
C THR A 35 0.55 -0.29 2.15
N LEU A 36 0.86 0.86 2.76
CA LEU A 36 -0.12 1.68 3.48
C LEU A 36 -1.22 2.18 2.54
N THR A 37 -0.86 2.73 1.38
CA THR A 37 -1.83 3.23 0.40
C THR A 37 -2.75 2.13 -0.12
N LEU A 38 -2.20 0.95 -0.48
CA LEU A 38 -3.03 -0.20 -0.87
C LEU A 38 -3.94 -0.69 0.27
N ALA A 39 -3.44 -0.67 1.50
CA ALA A 39 -4.22 -1.07 2.66
C ALA A 39 -5.38 -0.10 2.90
N GLU A 40 -5.12 1.20 2.83
CA GLU A 40 -6.13 2.26 2.98
C GLU A 40 -7.21 2.16 1.90
N GLU A 41 -6.83 2.05 0.62
CA GLU A 41 -7.77 1.90 -0.50
C GLU A 41 -8.67 0.66 -0.34
N LYS A 42 -8.08 -0.46 0.10
CA LYS A 42 -8.84 -1.70 0.35
C LYS A 42 -9.80 -1.57 1.54
N LEU A 43 -9.40 -0.86 2.59
CA LEU A 43 -10.20 -0.67 3.79
C LEU A 43 -11.37 0.27 3.52
N ASP A 44 -11.14 1.34 2.76
CA ASP A 44 -12.18 2.26 2.31
C ASP A 44 -13.18 1.57 1.39
N PHE A 45 -12.70 0.80 0.40
CA PHE A 45 -13.58 -0.01 -0.45
C PHE A 45 -14.44 -0.97 0.38
N SER A 46 -13.83 -1.66 1.36
CA SER A 46 -14.56 -2.57 2.24
C SER A 46 -15.61 -1.88 3.08
N ARG A 47 -15.30 -0.69 3.57
CA ARG A 47 -16.22 0.07 4.39
C ARG A 47 -17.40 0.57 3.56
N SER A 48 -17.14 1.14 2.39
CA SER A 48 -18.19 1.65 1.50
C SER A 48 -19.14 0.54 1.07
N LEU A 49 -18.60 -0.58 0.57
CA LEU A 49 -19.40 -1.73 0.16
C LEU A 49 -20.24 -2.28 1.33
N TYR A 50 -19.65 -2.39 2.52
CA TYR A 50 -20.38 -2.89 3.69
C TYR A 50 -21.54 -1.96 4.10
N ILE A 51 -21.34 -0.64 4.06
CA ILE A 51 -22.39 0.33 4.38
C ILE A 51 -23.50 0.28 3.32
N GLU A 52 -23.15 0.17 2.05
CA GLU A 52 -24.14 0.06 0.97
C GLU A 52 -24.96 -1.23 1.07
N LEU A 53 -24.31 -2.36 1.35
CA LEU A 53 -25.00 -3.63 1.62
C LEU A 53 -25.93 -3.55 2.82
N LEU A 54 -25.57 -2.81 3.87
CA LEU A 54 -26.43 -2.62 5.05
C LEU A 54 -27.65 -1.74 4.76
N ASN A 55 -27.54 -0.81 3.83
CA ASN A 55 -28.61 0.12 3.47
C ASN A 55 -29.51 -0.42 2.35
N ASP A 56 -29.11 -1.53 1.70
CA ASP A 56 -29.93 -2.20 0.69
C ASP A 56 -30.99 -3.08 1.35
N ASP A 57 -32.23 -2.99 0.86
CA ASP A 57 -33.36 -3.79 1.36
C ASP A 57 -33.23 -5.28 1.02
N THR A 58 -32.39 -5.63 0.03
CA THR A 58 -32.17 -7.00 -0.48
C THR A 58 -30.67 -7.30 -0.67
N PRO A 59 -29.89 -7.40 0.43
CA PRO A 59 -28.43 -7.55 0.35
C PRO A 59 -27.96 -8.81 -0.40
N GLU A 60 -28.79 -9.86 -0.45
CA GLU A 60 -28.49 -11.10 -1.20
C GLU A 60 -28.50 -10.90 -2.72
N ASN A 61 -29.20 -9.88 -3.22
CA ASN A 61 -29.29 -9.51 -4.64
C ASN A 61 -28.73 -8.11 -4.91
N PHE A 62 -27.75 -7.67 -4.12
CA PHE A 62 -27.15 -6.35 -4.27
C PHE A 62 -26.58 -6.16 -5.68
N THR A 63 -27.18 -5.24 -6.44
CA THR A 63 -26.72 -4.81 -7.76
C THR A 63 -26.55 -3.30 -7.76
N HIS A 64 -25.32 -2.84 -7.95
CA HIS A 64 -25.00 -1.42 -8.00
C HIS A 64 -23.98 -1.16 -9.12
N ASP A 65 -24.12 -0.06 -9.84
CA ASP A 65 -23.40 0.20 -11.11
C ASP A 65 -21.86 0.26 -10.96
N ASP A 66 -21.40 0.51 -9.73
CA ASP A 66 -20.00 0.67 -9.36
C ASP A 66 -19.32 -0.65 -9.00
N TYR A 67 -20.07 -1.76 -8.90
CA TYR A 67 -19.56 -3.06 -8.48
C TYR A 67 -19.83 -4.14 -9.52
N ILE A 68 -18.96 -5.14 -9.52
CA ILE A 68 -19.08 -6.33 -10.34
C ILE A 68 -19.02 -7.56 -9.44
N GLN A 69 -20.02 -8.43 -9.57
CA GLN A 69 -20.06 -9.70 -8.85
C GLN A 69 -19.32 -10.79 -9.64
N LYS A 70 -18.32 -11.40 -9.03
CA LYS A 70 -17.54 -12.53 -9.56
C LYS A 70 -17.68 -13.74 -8.62
N GLY A 71 -18.81 -14.43 -8.71
CA GLY A 71 -19.15 -15.52 -7.78
C GLY A 71 -19.42 -14.96 -6.38
N ASP A 72 -18.71 -15.46 -5.36
CA ASP A 72 -18.82 -14.97 -3.96
C ASP A 72 -18.07 -13.64 -3.72
N LEU A 73 -17.43 -13.07 -4.75
CA LEU A 73 -16.64 -11.84 -4.64
C LEU A 73 -17.43 -10.67 -5.24
N MET A 74 -17.47 -9.55 -4.52
CA MET A 74 -17.83 -8.25 -5.05
C MET A 74 -16.56 -7.44 -5.26
N CYS A 75 -16.36 -6.94 -6.48
CA CYS A 75 -15.20 -6.12 -6.82
C CYS A 75 -15.63 -4.74 -7.30
N ALA A 76 -14.77 -3.74 -7.13
CA ALA A 76 -14.96 -2.45 -7.76
C ALA A 76 -14.86 -2.61 -9.29
N LYS A 77 -15.80 -2.01 -10.02
CA LYS A 77 -15.80 -2.01 -11.49
C LYS A 77 -14.63 -1.22 -12.07
N GLU A 78 -14.25 -0.13 -11.41
CA GLU A 78 -13.12 0.71 -11.83
C GLU A 78 -11.76 0.05 -11.55
N ASN A 79 -11.68 -0.80 -10.51
CA ASN A 79 -10.45 -1.46 -10.11
C ASN A 79 -10.74 -2.89 -9.62
N GLU A 80 -10.64 -3.87 -10.54
CA GLU A 80 -10.91 -5.28 -10.22
C GLU A 80 -9.93 -5.90 -9.22
N SER A 81 -8.85 -5.21 -8.82
CA SER A 81 -7.97 -5.69 -7.74
C SER A 81 -8.59 -5.50 -6.34
N LEU A 82 -9.55 -4.58 -6.22
CA LEU A 82 -10.33 -4.35 -5.01
C LEU A 82 -11.54 -5.29 -5.02
N CYS A 83 -11.36 -6.48 -4.46
CA CYS A 83 -12.41 -7.47 -4.30
C CYS A 83 -12.57 -7.89 -2.85
N LEU A 84 -13.81 -8.14 -2.44
CA LEU A 84 -14.15 -8.65 -1.13
C LEU A 84 -15.14 -9.79 -1.25
N ARG A 85 -14.98 -10.79 -0.39
CA ARG A 85 -15.94 -11.89 -0.32
C ARG A 85 -17.13 -11.42 0.52
N VAL A 86 -18.31 -11.42 -0.09
CA VAL A 86 -19.58 -11.14 0.59
C VAL A 86 -20.16 -12.48 1.00
N ARG A 87 -20.44 -12.67 2.29
CA ARG A 87 -20.97 -13.91 2.87
C ARG A 87 -22.19 -13.60 3.71
#